data_AF-A0A5C8K3R1-F1
#
_entry.id   AF-A0A5C8K3R1-F1
#
_cell.length_a   1.000
_cell.length_b   1.000
_cell.length_c   1.000
_cell.angle_alpha   90.00
_cell.angle_beta   90.00
_cell.angle_gamma   90.00
#
_symmetry.space_group_name_H-M   'P 1'
#
loop_
_entity.id
_entity.type
_entity.pdbx_description
1 polymer ?
#
loop_
_entity_poly.entity_id
_entity_poly.type
_entity_poly.pdbx_seq_one_letter_code
_entity_poly.pdbx_strand_id
1 'polypeptide(L)'
;MAACRVVAARPALDPGGTITATAVRTGCDDESLLRLRIREAGPGPDRTLGSDSRVLVNGRVTVRLRCSPAPRRYYVTAMDFEGRPAMSRSVVLSCGYGPGSGSDASAAEAAVVRLTNQARAGRGCRPLLHDRRLHRAAERHSADMAARGYFDHTGRDGRSGGDRIRAAGFAPLRGWGENIAVGPHSAAQVVRGWLDSPGHRRNIMDCSYTHIGVGQHPRGPHWTQTFASH
;
A
#
# COMPACT_ATOMS: atom_id res chain seq x y z
N MET A 1 -26.25 9.81 34.01
CA MET A 1 -26.03 8.58 33.22
C MET A 1 -25.77 9.00 31.78
N ALA A 2 -24.76 8.41 31.11
CA ALA A 2 -24.50 8.72 29.71
C ALA A 2 -25.61 8.13 28.83
N ALA A 3 -26.11 8.88 27.85
CA ALA A 3 -27.15 8.40 26.96
C ALA A 3 -26.67 7.23 26.08
N CYS A 4 -27.54 6.23 25.87
CA CYS A 4 -27.28 5.11 24.97
C CYS A 4 -26.85 5.59 23.59
N ARG A 5 -25.70 5.10 23.13
CA ARG A 5 -25.06 5.57 21.89
C ARG A 5 -24.51 4.41 21.07
N VAL A 6 -24.71 4.51 19.76
CA VAL A 6 -24.03 3.70 18.75
C VAL A 6 -22.95 4.54 18.08
N VAL A 7 -21.77 3.98 17.88
CA VAL A 7 -20.63 4.62 17.21
C VAL A 7 -20.06 3.68 16.17
N ALA A 8 -19.84 4.19 14.96
CA ALA A 8 -19.12 3.48 13.90
C ALA A 8 -17.73 4.09 13.73
N ALA A 9 -16.69 3.27 13.86
CA ALA A 9 -15.32 3.69 13.62
C ALA A 9 -15.03 3.81 12.11
N ARG A 10 -14.12 4.71 11.76
CA ARG A 10 -13.60 4.79 10.39
C ARG A 10 -12.90 3.46 10.04
N PRO A 11 -13.13 2.87 8.84
CA PRO A 11 -12.41 1.67 8.43
C PRO A 11 -10.89 1.86 8.47
N ALA A 12 -10.16 0.84 8.91
CA ALA A 12 -8.71 0.83 8.95
C ALA A 12 -8.18 -0.34 8.12
N LEU A 13 -7.07 -0.14 7.42
CA LEU A 13 -6.37 -1.20 6.71
C LEU A 13 -5.28 -1.77 7.61
N ASP A 14 -5.33 -3.06 7.87
CA ASP A 14 -4.28 -3.76 8.63
C ASP A 14 -3.10 -4.14 7.74
N PRO A 15 -1.94 -4.46 8.34
CA PRO A 15 -0.77 -4.98 7.65
C PRO A 15 -0.97 -6.06 6.60
N GLY A 16 -1.90 -6.99 6.84
CA GLY A 16 -2.18 -8.09 5.93
C GLY A 16 -3.00 -7.68 4.70
N GLY A 17 -3.35 -6.40 4.53
CA GLY A 17 -4.24 -5.95 3.46
C GLY A 17 -5.72 -6.24 3.77
N THR A 18 -6.06 -6.34 5.05
CA THR A 18 -7.44 -6.56 5.49
C THR A 18 -8.01 -5.27 6.07
N ILE A 19 -9.14 -4.83 5.52
CA ILE A 19 -9.93 -3.75 6.12
C ILE A 19 -10.62 -4.30 7.36
N THR A 20 -10.43 -3.61 8.48
CA THR A 20 -11.17 -3.83 9.72
C THR A 20 -12.11 -2.64 9.96
N ALA A 21 -13.36 -2.95 10.30
CA ALA A 21 -14.36 -1.97 10.70
C ALA A 21 -15.01 -2.38 12.01
N THR A 22 -15.25 -1.41 12.89
CA THR A 22 -15.79 -1.64 14.23
C THR A 22 -16.97 -0.73 14.49
N ALA A 23 -18.00 -1.26 15.13
CA ALA A 23 -19.09 -0.49 15.71
C ALA A 23 -19.21 -0.83 17.19
N VAL A 24 -19.54 0.17 18.00
CA VAL A 24 -19.64 0.04 19.45
C VAL A 24 -21.00 0.58 19.88
N ARG A 25 -21.63 -0.12 20.82
CA ARG A 25 -22.82 0.31 21.56
C ARG A 25 -22.46 0.48 23.02
N THR A 26 -22.75 1.63 23.61
CA THR A 26 -22.39 1.99 24.99
C THR A 26 -23.48 2.80 25.68
N GLY A 27 -23.63 2.63 27.00
CA GLY A 27 -24.56 3.40 27.82
C GLY A 27 -26.02 2.98 27.66
N CYS A 28 -26.26 1.74 27.23
CA CYS A 28 -27.60 1.19 27.02
C CYS A 28 -27.89 0.13 28.09
N ASP A 29 -29.16 0.03 28.49
CA ASP A 29 -29.63 -0.86 29.56
C ASP A 29 -30.42 -2.06 29.01
N ASP A 30 -30.80 -2.00 27.74
CA ASP A 30 -31.52 -3.04 27.00
C ASP A 30 -30.58 -3.90 26.15
N GLU A 31 -30.98 -5.14 25.86
CA GLU A 31 -30.28 -6.01 24.92
C GLU A 31 -30.81 -5.78 23.50
N SER A 32 -29.93 -5.46 22.54
CA SER A 32 -30.35 -5.09 21.18
C SER A 32 -29.38 -5.59 20.11
N LEU A 33 -29.91 -5.85 18.91
CA LEU A 33 -29.12 -6.32 17.77
C LEU A 33 -28.37 -5.15 17.13
N LEU A 34 -27.06 -5.09 17.30
CA LEU A 34 -26.19 -4.15 16.60
C LEU A 34 -25.77 -4.73 15.24
N ARG A 35 -26.16 -4.09 14.15
CA ARG A 35 -25.79 -4.46 12.77
C ARG A 35 -24.69 -3.53 12.24
N LEU A 36 -23.57 -4.09 11.80
CA LEU A 36 -22.46 -3.37 11.16
C LEU A 36 -22.41 -3.69 9.66
N ARG A 37 -22.22 -2.69 8.81
CA ARG A 37 -21.94 -2.87 7.38
C ARG A 37 -20.76 -2.02 6.94
N ILE A 38 -19.83 -2.61 6.17
CA ILE A 38 -18.80 -1.89 5.42
C ILE A 38 -19.34 -1.60 4.02
N ARG A 39 -19.30 -0.33 3.62
CA ARG A 39 -19.89 0.17 2.38
C ARG A 39 -18.80 0.72 1.47
N GLU A 40 -18.92 0.48 0.17
CA GLU A 40 -18.12 1.09 -0.89
C GLU A 40 -18.95 2.16 -1.60
N ALA A 41 -18.43 3.38 -1.63
CA ALA A 41 -19.04 4.50 -2.34
C ALA A 41 -18.67 4.48 -3.83
N GLY A 42 -19.66 4.67 -4.70
CA GLY A 42 -19.47 4.69 -6.15
C GLY A 42 -20.64 5.33 -6.89
N PRO A 43 -20.57 5.42 -8.24
CA PRO A 43 -21.68 5.88 -9.04
C PRO A 43 -22.88 4.92 -8.90
N GLY A 44 -24.00 5.41 -8.38
CA GLY A 44 -25.18 4.60 -8.09
C GLY A 44 -25.30 4.22 -6.60
N PRO A 45 -26.13 3.22 -6.25
CA PRO A 45 -26.31 2.82 -4.86
C PRO A 45 -25.03 2.21 -4.28
N ASP A 46 -24.66 2.66 -3.08
CA ASP A 46 -23.48 2.16 -2.38
C ASP A 46 -23.58 0.64 -2.12
N ARG A 47 -22.48 -0.05 -2.40
CA ARG A 47 -22.42 -1.52 -2.29
C ARG A 47 -21.99 -1.92 -0.88
N THR A 48 -22.69 -2.88 -0.28
CA THR A 48 -22.23 -3.52 0.97
C THR A 48 -21.20 -4.58 0.62
N LEU A 49 -20.00 -4.47 1.20
CA LEU A 49 -18.89 -5.40 0.95
C LEU A 49 -18.70 -6.43 2.06
N GLY A 50 -19.13 -6.10 3.27
CA GLY A 50 -19.08 -6.99 4.42
C GLY A 50 -20.02 -6.51 5.50
N SER A 51 -20.55 -7.44 6.28
CA SER A 51 -21.45 -7.14 7.39
C SER A 51 -21.34 -8.20 8.46
N ASP A 52 -21.66 -7.79 9.69
CA ASP A 52 -21.83 -8.69 10.82
C ASP A 52 -22.84 -8.08 11.79
N SER A 53 -23.42 -8.90 12.65
CA SER A 53 -24.40 -8.44 13.62
C SER A 53 -24.34 -9.26 14.88
N ARG A 54 -24.51 -8.59 16.03
CA ARG A 54 -24.49 -9.25 17.34
C ARG A 54 -25.51 -8.63 18.27
N VAL A 55 -26.21 -9.48 19.01
CA VAL A 55 -27.07 -9.06 20.11
C VAL A 55 -26.20 -8.79 21.33
N LEU A 56 -26.35 -7.61 21.93
CA LEU A 56 -25.56 -7.16 23.07
C LEU A 56 -26.28 -6.04 23.83
N VAL A 57 -25.99 -5.93 25.13
CA VAL A 57 -26.35 -4.75 25.93
C VAL A 57 -25.36 -3.63 25.62
N ASN A 58 -24.09 -3.80 25.99
CA ASN A 58 -22.99 -2.93 25.60
C ASN A 58 -21.86 -3.78 25.00
N GLY A 59 -21.16 -3.27 24.00
CA GLY A 59 -20.12 -4.07 23.33
C GLY A 59 -19.76 -3.60 21.93
N ARG A 60 -19.01 -4.45 21.22
CA ARG A 60 -18.47 -4.16 19.90
C ARG A 60 -18.75 -5.27 18.88
N VAL A 61 -18.97 -4.87 17.63
CA VAL A 61 -19.02 -5.75 16.45
C VAL A 61 -17.84 -5.37 15.54
N THR A 62 -17.17 -6.36 14.96
CA THR A 62 -16.00 -6.12 14.10
C THR A 62 -16.07 -6.98 12.85
N VAL A 63 -16.03 -6.33 11.68
CA VAL A 63 -15.98 -7.01 10.37
C VAL A 63 -14.59 -6.86 9.79
N ARG A 64 -14.10 -7.94 9.17
CA ARG A 64 -12.85 -7.96 8.40
C ARG A 64 -13.14 -8.32 6.95
N LEU A 65 -12.58 -7.59 6.00
CA LEU A 65 -12.65 -7.92 4.58
C LEU A 65 -11.32 -7.68 3.88
N ARG A 66 -10.96 -8.53 2.93
CA ARG A 66 -9.80 -8.28 2.06
C ARG A 66 -10.07 -7.08 1.19
N CYS A 67 -9.11 -6.16 1.11
CA CYS A 67 -9.31 -4.94 0.35
C CYS A 67 -8.92 -5.08 -1.12
N SER A 68 -9.47 -4.19 -1.96
CA SER A 68 -9.26 -4.23 -3.40
C SER A 68 -7.94 -3.58 -3.79
N PRO A 69 -7.19 -4.09 -4.79
CA PRO A 69 -5.98 -3.44 -5.28
C PRO A 69 -6.16 -2.00 -5.78
N ALA A 70 -7.35 -1.66 -6.28
CA ALA A 70 -7.66 -0.32 -6.73
C ALA A 70 -8.10 0.58 -5.55
N PRO A 71 -7.76 1.88 -5.54
CA PRO A 71 -8.30 2.82 -4.56
C PRO A 71 -9.81 2.91 -4.63
N ARG A 72 -10.48 2.53 -3.53
CA ARG A 72 -11.93 2.63 -3.35
C ARG A 72 -12.24 3.42 -2.10
N ARG A 73 -13.40 4.08 -2.06
CA ARG A 73 -13.86 4.85 -0.90
C ARG A 73 -14.77 3.99 -0.03
N TYR A 74 -14.36 3.78 1.22
CA TYR A 74 -15.07 2.96 2.19
C TYR A 74 -15.63 3.79 3.34
N TYR A 75 -16.77 3.37 3.90
CA TYR A 75 -17.29 3.87 5.17
C TYR A 75 -18.06 2.77 5.91
N VAL A 76 -18.41 3.01 7.18
CA VAL A 76 -19.14 2.06 8.01
C VAL A 76 -20.49 2.64 8.39
N THR A 77 -21.52 1.83 8.33
CA THR A 77 -22.82 2.11 8.97
C THR A 77 -23.07 1.10 10.06
N ALA A 78 -23.58 1.57 11.20
CA ALA A 78 -24.08 0.75 12.27
C ALA A 78 -25.50 1.18 12.64
N MET A 79 -26.35 0.22 13.00
CA MET A 79 -27.73 0.47 13.41
C MET A 79 -28.16 -0.57 14.44
N ASP A 80 -28.77 -0.15 15.53
CA ASP A 80 -29.41 -1.06 16.48
C ASP A 80 -30.89 -1.33 16.10
N PHE A 81 -31.58 -2.21 16.83
CA PHE A 81 -32.98 -2.53 16.55
C PHE A 81 -33.92 -1.34 16.78
N GLU A 82 -33.56 -0.45 17.71
CA GLU A 82 -34.32 0.76 18.03
C GLU A 82 -34.08 1.88 17.01
N GLY A 83 -33.30 1.59 15.97
CA GLY A 83 -33.09 2.45 14.83
C GLY A 83 -32.06 3.54 15.04
N ARG A 84 -31.22 3.48 16.08
CA ARG A 84 -30.15 4.44 16.33
C ARG A 84 -29.03 4.24 15.31
N PRO A 85 -28.84 5.16 14.34
CA PRO A 85 -27.85 4.98 13.32
C PRO A 85 -26.52 5.61 13.73
N ALA A 86 -25.42 5.02 13.29
CA ALA A 86 -24.11 5.64 13.31
C ALA A 86 -23.41 5.43 11.98
N MET A 87 -22.79 6.50 11.48
CA MET A 87 -22.02 6.46 10.24
C MET A 87 -20.61 6.99 10.53
N SER A 88 -19.60 6.30 10.01
CA SER A 88 -18.22 6.76 10.12
C SER A 88 -17.84 7.72 9.00
N ARG A 89 -16.74 8.46 9.18
CA ARG A 89 -16.12 9.22 8.09
C ARG A 89 -15.64 8.26 7.00
N SER A 90 -15.83 8.65 5.74
CA SER A 90 -15.30 7.88 4.62
C SER A 90 -13.76 7.96 4.54
N VAL A 91 -13.15 6.92 3.99
CA VAL A 91 -11.71 6.81 3.77
C VAL A 91 -11.45 6.12 2.43
N VAL A 92 -10.47 6.61 1.68
CA VAL A 92 -10.01 5.93 0.47
C VAL A 92 -8.96 4.90 0.89
N LEU A 93 -9.19 3.63 0.58
CA LEU A 93 -8.27 2.52 0.86
C LEU A 93 -7.99 1.76 -0.44
N SER A 94 -6.79 1.23 -0.57
CA SER A 94 -6.39 0.33 -1.65
C SER A 94 -5.39 -0.68 -1.12
N CYS A 95 -5.47 -1.90 -1.61
CA CYS A 95 -4.51 -2.96 -1.43
C CYS A 95 -3.49 -2.91 -2.57
N GLY A 96 -2.91 -1.73 -2.68
CA GLY A 96 -1.68 -1.42 -3.37
C GLY A 96 -0.98 -0.49 -2.39
N TYR A 97 0.05 -1.03 -1.72
CA TYR A 97 0.51 -0.68 -0.37
C TYR A 97 -0.29 -1.39 0.75
N GLY A 98 -0.18 -2.71 0.81
CA GLY A 98 -0.53 -3.46 2.02
C GLY A 98 0.49 -3.13 3.12
N PRO A 99 0.09 -2.82 4.36
CA PRO A 99 1.01 -2.53 5.46
C PRO A 99 1.74 -3.79 5.98
N GLY A 100 2.11 -4.76 5.14
CA GLY A 100 2.80 -6.01 5.54
C GLY A 100 4.33 -5.87 5.52
N SER A 101 4.83 -4.67 5.25
CA SER A 101 6.22 -4.29 5.37
C SER A 101 6.26 -3.01 6.20
N GLY A 102 6.91 -3.05 7.37
CA GLY A 102 7.27 -1.82 8.09
C GLY A 102 7.82 -0.81 7.10
N SER A 103 7.22 0.37 7.07
CA SER A 103 7.62 1.46 6.19
C SER A 103 8.95 2.02 6.69
N ASP A 104 10.04 1.37 6.32
CA ASP A 104 11.36 2.01 6.25
C ASP A 104 11.40 3.00 5.07
N ALA A 105 10.43 2.90 4.14
CA ALA A 105 10.37 3.74 2.96
C ALA A 105 9.85 5.15 3.23
N SER A 106 10.56 6.15 2.70
CA SER A 106 10.20 7.57 2.82
C SER A 106 8.93 7.93 2.03
N ALA A 107 8.33 9.07 2.34
CA ALA A 107 7.18 9.59 1.58
C ALA A 107 7.50 9.77 0.08
N ALA A 108 8.76 10.07 -0.24
CA ALA A 108 9.21 10.24 -1.62
C ALA A 108 9.31 8.88 -2.35
N GLU A 109 9.84 7.85 -1.70
CA GLU A 109 9.88 6.48 -2.26
C GLU A 109 8.47 5.91 -2.46
N ALA A 110 7.57 6.12 -1.50
CA ALA A 110 6.17 5.75 -1.64
C ALA A 110 5.49 6.49 -2.82
N ALA A 111 5.86 7.74 -3.07
CA ALA A 111 5.39 8.48 -4.23
C ALA A 111 5.92 7.92 -5.55
N VAL A 112 7.18 7.48 -5.61
CA VAL A 112 7.75 6.80 -6.79
C VAL A 112 6.96 5.54 -7.12
N VAL A 113 6.71 4.67 -6.13
CA VAL A 113 5.92 3.44 -6.33
C VAL A 113 4.53 3.74 -6.91
N ARG A 114 3.85 4.74 -6.35
CA ARG A 114 2.52 5.19 -6.83
C ARG A 114 2.58 5.65 -8.29
N LEU A 115 3.52 6.52 -8.62
CA LEU A 115 3.67 7.08 -9.98
C LEU A 115 4.04 6.00 -11.00
N THR A 116 4.90 5.05 -10.63
CA THR A 116 5.22 3.89 -11.46
C THR A 116 3.97 3.04 -11.74
N ASN A 117 3.15 2.77 -10.71
CA ASN A 117 1.90 2.03 -10.90
C ASN A 117 0.86 2.79 -11.73
N GLN A 118 0.81 4.11 -11.64
CA GLN A 118 -0.03 4.94 -12.52
C GLN A 118 0.40 4.82 -13.98
N ALA A 119 1.70 4.89 -14.27
CA ALA A 119 2.22 4.72 -15.62
C ALA A 119 1.92 3.32 -16.17
N ARG A 120 2.06 2.28 -15.34
CA ARG A 120 1.75 0.88 -15.68
C ARG A 120 0.27 0.65 -16.01
N ALA A 121 -0.64 1.32 -15.30
CA ALA A 121 -2.07 1.21 -15.55
C ALA A 121 -2.44 1.67 -16.97
N GLY A 122 -1.77 2.68 -17.51
CA GLY A 122 -1.96 3.14 -18.90
C GLY A 122 -1.62 2.09 -19.96
N ARG A 123 -0.84 1.05 -19.60
CA ARG A 123 -0.50 -0.10 -20.46
C ARG A 123 -1.30 -1.37 -20.11
N GLY A 124 -2.23 -1.29 -19.15
CA GLY A 124 -3.01 -2.45 -18.69
C GLY A 124 -2.21 -3.43 -17.81
N CYS A 125 -1.01 -3.06 -17.36
CA CYS A 125 -0.27 -3.91 -16.42
C CYS A 125 -0.94 -3.90 -15.04
N ARG A 126 -0.84 -5.03 -14.33
CA ARG A 126 -1.20 -5.09 -12.91
C ARG A 126 -0.27 -4.18 -12.07
N PRO A 127 -0.79 -3.58 -10.99
CA PRO A 127 0.04 -2.79 -10.08
C PRO A 127 1.07 -3.69 -9.39
N LEU A 128 2.28 -3.17 -9.26
CA LEU A 128 3.37 -3.78 -8.51
C LEU A 128 3.12 -3.67 -7.01
N LEU A 129 3.44 -4.74 -6.28
CA LEU A 129 3.41 -4.81 -4.83
C LEU A 129 4.75 -4.32 -4.25
N HIS A 130 4.71 -3.37 -3.34
CA HIS A 130 5.92 -2.94 -2.65
C HIS A 130 6.45 -4.08 -1.76
N ASP A 131 7.76 -4.36 -1.84
CA ASP A 131 8.41 -5.40 -1.04
C ASP A 131 9.61 -4.83 -0.27
N ARG A 132 9.62 -5.01 1.07
CA ARG A 132 10.70 -4.52 1.95
C ARG A 132 12.09 -5.03 1.59
N ARG A 133 12.19 -6.24 1.03
CA ARG A 133 13.48 -6.86 0.68
C ARG A 133 14.04 -6.16 -0.55
N LEU A 134 13.18 -5.88 -1.53
CA LEU A 134 13.54 -5.08 -2.70
C LEU A 134 13.90 -3.64 -2.32
N HIS A 135 13.13 -3.03 -1.41
CA HIS A 135 13.44 -1.70 -0.86
C HIS A 135 14.82 -1.68 -0.19
N ARG A 136 15.10 -2.62 0.71
CA ARG A 136 16.43 -2.74 1.36
C ARG A 136 17.55 -2.93 0.34
N ALA A 137 17.33 -3.73 -0.71
CA ALA A 137 18.33 -3.90 -1.78
C ALA A 137 18.58 -2.58 -2.53
N ALA A 138 17.52 -1.85 -2.85
CA ALA A 138 17.59 -0.56 -3.54
C ALA A 138 18.26 0.53 -2.68
N GLU A 139 17.86 0.65 -1.40
CA GLU A 139 18.39 1.63 -0.46
C GLU A 139 19.89 1.43 -0.25
N ARG A 140 20.32 0.17 -0.05
CA ARG A 140 21.74 -0.16 0.10
C ARG A 140 22.55 0.18 -1.14
N HIS A 141 22.00 -0.01 -2.34
CA HIS A 141 22.67 0.34 -3.59
C HIS A 141 22.80 1.86 -3.74
N SER A 142 21.72 2.61 -3.49
CA SER A 142 21.75 4.07 -3.47
C SER A 142 22.76 4.62 -2.46
N ALA A 143 22.84 4.01 -1.27
CA ALA A 143 23.82 4.38 -0.25
C ALA A 143 25.26 4.01 -0.65
N ASP A 144 25.48 2.86 -1.28
CA ASP A 144 26.80 2.45 -1.76
C ASP A 144 27.32 3.38 -2.87
N MET A 145 26.48 3.67 -3.87
CA MET A 145 26.77 4.66 -4.92
C MET A 145 27.15 6.02 -4.34
N ALA A 146 26.34 6.51 -3.39
CA ALA A 146 26.58 7.79 -2.73
C ALA A 146 27.88 7.80 -1.91
N ALA A 147 28.12 6.74 -1.11
CA ALA A 147 29.26 6.68 -0.21
C ALA A 147 30.60 6.49 -0.94
N ARG A 148 30.58 5.79 -2.09
CA ARG A 148 31.79 5.44 -2.85
C ARG A 148 31.96 6.25 -4.14
N GLY A 149 31.09 7.24 -4.37
CA GLY A 149 31.19 8.17 -5.50
C GLY A 149 31.19 7.46 -6.86
N TYR A 150 30.19 6.63 -7.12
CA TYR A 150 30.00 6.00 -8.43
C TYR A 150 28.52 5.91 -8.80
N PHE A 151 28.26 5.69 -10.09
CA PHE A 151 26.90 5.56 -10.63
C PHE A 151 26.87 4.41 -11.65
N ASP A 152 26.54 3.21 -11.17
CA ASP A 152 26.53 1.98 -11.98
C ASP A 152 25.48 0.99 -11.43
N HIS A 153 24.99 0.10 -12.28
CA HIS A 153 24.11 -1.00 -11.87
C HIS A 153 24.85 -2.09 -11.08
N THR A 154 26.14 -2.26 -11.35
CA THR A 154 27.03 -3.22 -10.72
C THR A 154 27.72 -2.56 -9.54
N GLY A 155 27.63 -3.19 -8.36
CA GLY A 155 28.36 -2.72 -7.19
C GLY A 155 29.87 -2.82 -7.40
N ARG A 156 30.66 -2.01 -6.69
CA ARG A 156 32.13 -2.13 -6.72
C ARG A 156 32.66 -3.47 -6.19
N ASP A 157 31.81 -4.23 -5.50
CA ASP A 157 32.07 -5.61 -5.09
C ASP A 157 31.64 -6.66 -6.13
N GLY A 158 31.30 -6.23 -7.35
CA GLY A 158 30.94 -7.09 -8.48
C GLY A 158 29.50 -7.60 -8.46
N ARG A 159 28.70 -7.31 -7.43
CA ARG A 159 27.32 -7.83 -7.34
C ARG A 159 26.36 -7.08 -8.25
N SER A 160 25.53 -7.83 -8.97
CA SER A 160 24.43 -7.29 -9.78
C SER A 160 23.21 -6.91 -8.90
N GLY A 161 22.22 -6.22 -9.50
CA GLY A 161 20.93 -5.97 -8.85
C GLY A 161 20.22 -7.26 -8.42
N GLY A 162 20.26 -8.30 -9.25
CA GLY A 162 19.71 -9.62 -8.91
C GLY A 162 20.38 -10.26 -7.69
N ASP A 163 21.72 -10.13 -7.57
CA ASP A 163 22.45 -10.64 -6.41
C ASP A 163 22.09 -9.89 -5.14
N ARG A 164 21.93 -8.55 -5.22
CA ARG A 164 21.46 -7.73 -4.10
C ARG A 164 20.05 -8.11 -3.66
N ILE A 165 19.16 -8.37 -4.63
CA ILE A 165 17.77 -8.83 -4.37
C ILE A 165 17.76 -10.19 -3.65
N ARG A 166 18.55 -11.15 -4.12
CA ARG A 166 18.69 -12.47 -3.47
C ARG A 166 19.28 -12.35 -2.07
N ALA A 167 20.34 -11.55 -1.91
CA ALA A 167 20.97 -11.29 -0.61
C ALA A 167 20.02 -10.61 0.39
N ALA A 168 19.03 -9.86 -0.09
CA ALA A 168 17.96 -9.30 0.74
C ALA A 168 16.87 -10.31 1.12
N GLY A 169 16.96 -11.57 0.66
CA GLY A 169 16.03 -12.65 1.00
C GLY A 169 14.78 -12.71 0.12
N PHE A 170 14.79 -12.10 -1.07
CA PHE A 170 13.72 -12.29 -2.03
C PHE A 170 13.98 -13.56 -2.85
N ALA A 171 13.23 -14.62 -2.56
CA ALA A 171 13.32 -15.90 -3.23
C ALA A 171 11.94 -16.57 -3.31
N PRO A 172 11.66 -17.37 -4.36
CA PRO A 172 12.47 -17.52 -5.57
C PRO A 172 12.50 -16.21 -6.39
N LEU A 173 13.58 -16.00 -7.15
CA LEU A 173 13.74 -14.86 -8.06
C LEU A 173 13.73 -15.36 -9.50
N ARG A 174 12.60 -15.16 -10.22
CA ARG A 174 12.44 -15.58 -11.62
C ARG A 174 12.79 -14.51 -12.63
N GLY A 175 12.46 -13.27 -12.33
CA GLY A 175 12.79 -12.11 -13.13
C GLY A 175 13.15 -10.93 -12.25
N TRP A 176 14.03 -10.06 -12.72
CA TRP A 176 14.38 -8.82 -12.04
C TRP A 176 14.71 -7.72 -13.05
N GLY A 177 14.63 -6.47 -12.59
CA GLY A 177 15.03 -5.28 -13.34
C GLY A 177 15.43 -4.17 -12.39
N GLU A 178 16.21 -3.22 -12.88
CA GLU A 178 16.69 -2.08 -12.08
C GLU A 178 16.72 -0.80 -12.90
N ASN A 179 16.26 0.28 -12.26
CA ASN A 179 16.45 1.64 -12.72
C ASN A 179 17.24 2.41 -11.66
N ILE A 180 18.25 3.18 -12.06
CA ILE A 180 19.00 4.08 -11.18
C ILE A 180 18.88 5.51 -11.68
N ALA A 181 18.98 6.48 -10.78
CA ALA A 181 19.04 7.89 -11.15
C ALA A 181 19.90 8.67 -10.14
N VAL A 182 20.50 9.75 -10.63
CA VAL A 182 21.21 10.74 -9.82
C VAL A 182 20.72 12.14 -10.17
N GLY A 183 20.36 12.91 -9.15
CA GLY A 183 20.05 14.36 -9.21
C GLY A 183 19.04 14.80 -8.13
N PRO A 184 18.85 16.12 -7.92
CA PRO A 184 17.92 16.67 -6.92
C PRO A 184 16.46 16.54 -7.37
N HIS A 185 16.05 15.32 -7.72
CA HIS A 185 14.76 15.03 -8.31
C HIS A 185 13.74 14.78 -7.22
N SER A 186 12.59 15.44 -7.35
CA SER A 186 11.36 14.95 -6.73
C SER A 186 11.00 13.56 -7.27
N ALA A 187 10.15 12.83 -6.54
CA ALA A 187 9.60 11.55 -7.00
C ALA A 187 8.96 11.63 -8.40
N ALA A 188 8.33 12.76 -8.74
CA ALA A 188 7.74 12.98 -10.06
C ALA A 188 8.80 13.16 -11.16
N GLN A 189 9.87 13.91 -10.87
CA GLN A 189 10.96 14.14 -11.81
C GLN A 189 11.74 12.85 -12.08
N VAL A 190 12.04 12.05 -11.05
CA VAL A 190 12.79 10.80 -11.24
C VAL A 190 12.00 9.77 -12.04
N VAL A 191 10.70 9.60 -11.75
CA VAL A 191 9.85 8.69 -12.52
C VAL A 191 9.69 9.17 -13.96
N ARG A 192 9.55 10.49 -14.20
CA ARG A 192 9.54 11.03 -15.55
C ARG A 192 10.86 10.75 -16.28
N GLY A 193 12.01 10.97 -15.64
CA GLY A 193 13.31 10.66 -16.24
C GLY A 193 13.48 9.19 -16.61
N TRP A 194 13.02 8.26 -15.76
CA TRP A 194 12.98 6.84 -16.12
C TRP A 194 12.00 6.53 -17.24
N LEU A 195 10.83 7.18 -17.25
CA LEU A 195 9.90 7.02 -18.36
C LEU A 195 10.48 7.58 -19.65
N ASP A 196 11.24 8.68 -19.66
CA ASP A 196 11.77 9.26 -20.90
C ASP A 196 12.96 8.49 -21.47
N SER A 197 13.63 7.65 -20.66
CA SER A 197 14.68 6.74 -21.11
C SER A 197 14.10 5.42 -21.63
N PRO A 198 14.36 5.01 -22.89
CA PRO A 198 13.85 3.74 -23.43
C PRO A 198 14.24 2.50 -22.61
N GLY A 199 15.46 2.47 -22.06
CA GLY A 199 15.94 1.38 -21.22
C GLY A 199 15.15 1.26 -19.92
N HIS A 200 15.03 2.36 -19.19
CA HIS A 200 14.32 2.39 -17.92
C HIS A 200 12.80 2.23 -18.08
N ARG A 201 12.23 2.79 -19.15
CA ARG A 201 10.81 2.63 -19.51
C ARG A 201 10.47 1.16 -19.75
N ARG A 202 11.35 0.38 -20.39
CA ARG A 202 11.12 -1.06 -20.59
C ARG A 202 10.93 -1.78 -19.26
N ASN A 203 11.75 -1.50 -18.25
CA ASN A 203 11.59 -2.10 -16.92
C ASN A 203 10.25 -1.71 -16.26
N ILE A 204 9.88 -0.42 -16.31
CA ILE A 204 8.61 0.06 -15.75
C ILE A 204 7.41 -0.60 -16.44
N MET A 205 7.48 -0.81 -17.75
CA MET A 205 6.37 -1.27 -18.58
C MET A 205 6.31 -2.79 -18.75
N ASP A 206 7.26 -3.53 -18.19
CA ASP A 206 7.23 -4.99 -18.22
C ASP A 206 6.16 -5.52 -17.24
N CYS A 207 5.06 -6.01 -17.80
CA CYS A 207 3.94 -6.52 -17.00
C CYS A 207 4.25 -7.85 -16.28
N SER A 208 5.39 -8.50 -16.54
CA SER A 208 5.79 -9.75 -15.87
C SER A 208 6.25 -9.54 -14.43
N TYR A 209 6.75 -8.34 -14.11
CA TYR A 209 7.09 -7.99 -12.73
C TYR A 209 5.85 -7.87 -11.87
N THR A 210 5.96 -8.37 -10.63
CA THR A 210 4.88 -8.36 -9.64
C THR A 210 5.24 -7.55 -8.40
N HIS A 211 6.52 -7.32 -8.15
CA HIS A 211 7.02 -6.63 -6.96
C HIS A 211 7.94 -5.45 -7.33
N ILE A 212 8.00 -4.48 -6.42
CA ILE A 212 8.85 -3.28 -6.54
C ILE A 212 9.49 -2.92 -5.20
N GLY A 213 10.72 -2.42 -5.24
CA GLY A 213 11.35 -1.70 -4.14
C GLY A 213 11.95 -0.39 -4.64
N VAL A 214 11.94 0.66 -3.82
CA VAL A 214 12.55 1.95 -4.17
C VAL A 214 13.38 2.41 -2.98
N GLY A 215 14.61 2.82 -3.21
CA GLY A 215 15.50 3.34 -2.17
C GLY A 215 16.20 4.61 -2.62
N GLN A 216 16.11 5.65 -1.79
CA GLN A 216 16.80 6.92 -1.94
C GLN A 216 17.87 7.03 -0.86
N HIS A 217 19.06 7.53 -1.21
CA HIS A 217 20.02 7.90 -0.17
C HIS A 217 19.50 9.13 0.62
N PRO A 218 19.34 9.07 1.96
CA PRO A 218 18.69 10.15 2.74
C PRO A 218 19.33 11.53 2.62
N ARG A 219 20.63 11.58 2.33
CA ARG A 219 21.42 12.82 2.22
C ARG A 219 21.93 13.09 0.80
N GLY A 220 21.48 12.31 -0.19
CA GLY A 220 22.10 12.32 -1.51
C GLY A 220 21.11 12.13 -2.64
N PRO A 221 21.49 12.53 -3.85
CA PRO A 221 20.59 12.57 -4.99
C PRO A 221 20.39 11.19 -5.66
N HIS A 222 20.79 10.10 -5.01
CA HIS A 222 20.85 8.75 -5.59
C HIS A 222 19.54 8.00 -5.34
N TRP A 223 18.99 7.45 -6.42
CA TRP A 223 17.77 6.65 -6.43
C TRP A 223 18.02 5.31 -7.09
N THR A 224 17.44 4.28 -6.50
CA THR A 224 17.39 2.93 -7.09
C THR A 224 15.94 2.46 -7.03
N GLN A 225 15.44 1.91 -8.13
CA GLN A 225 14.15 1.26 -8.25
C GLN A 225 14.38 -0.17 -8.76
N THR A 226 14.00 -1.15 -7.95
CA THR A 226 14.15 -2.58 -8.26
C THR A 226 12.80 -3.21 -8.53
N PHE A 227 12.75 -4.11 -9.52
CA PHE A 227 11.58 -4.89 -9.89
C PHE A 227 11.88 -6.38 -9.73
N ALA A 228 10.87 -7.18 -9.37
CA ALA A 228 11.04 -8.63 -9.30
C ALA A 228 9.75 -9.42 -9.54
N SER A 229 9.93 -10.72 -9.82
CA SER A 229 8.86 -11.73 -9.85
C SER A 229 9.30 -13.04 -9.18
N HIS A 230 8.32 -13.73 -8.58
CA HIS A 230 8.44 -15.08 -8.03
C HIS A 230 8.23 -16.17 -9.07
#